data_AF-A0A7X5U5G8-F1
#
_entry.id   AF-A0A7X5U5G8-F1
#
_cell.length_a   1.000
_cell.length_b   1.000
_cell.length_c   1.000
_cell.angle_alpha   90.00
_cell.angle_beta   90.00
_cell.angle_gamma   90.00
#
_symmetry.space_group_name_H-M   'P 1'
#
loop_
_entity.id
_entity.type
_entity.pdbx_description
1 polymer ?
#
loop_
_entity_poly.entity_id
_entity_poly.type
_entity_poly.pdbx_seq_one_letter_code
_entity_poly.pdbx_strand_id
1 'polypeptide(L)' 'MPQIRLDIADAVELNELLQFVNDWLASDTERLDAALTHYVGHPACTADELRADLDRFIFLLGGNDGEPLFGHE' A
#
# COMPACT_ATOMS: atom_id res chain seq x y z
N MET A 1 -15.60 13.15 15.44
CA MET A 1 -14.86 12.79 14.21
C MET A 1 -15.88 12.48 13.12
N PRO A 2 -15.70 12.96 11.88
CA PRO A 2 -16.57 12.58 10.78
C PRO A 2 -16.45 11.07 10.50
N GLN A 3 -17.57 10.41 10.23
CA GLN A 3 -17.60 9.01 9.83
C GLN A 3 -17.47 8.94 8.30
N ILE A 4 -16.40 8.35 7.80
CA ILE A 4 -16.27 8.01 6.38
C ILE A 4 -17.02 6.69 6.17
N ARG A 5 -17.88 6.64 5.15
CA ARG A 5 -18.58 5.43 4.72
C ARG A 5 -18.17 5.14 3.29
N LEU A 6 -17.65 3.94 3.06
CA LEU A 6 -17.40 3.37 1.75
C LEU A 6 -18.52 2.37 1.48
N ASP A 7 -19.15 2.44 0.32
CA ASP A 7 -19.95 1.32 -0.16
C ASP A 7 -19.06 0.24 -0.80
N ILE A 8 -19.67 -0.84 -1.29
CA ILE A 8 -18.94 -1.97 -1.86
C ILE A 8 -18.19 -1.57 -3.14
N ALA A 9 -18.80 -0.74 -3.99
CA ALA A 9 -18.16 -0.29 -5.22
C ALA A 9 -16.97 0.61 -4.89
N ASP A 10 -17.14 1.55 -3.96
CA ASP A 10 -16.04 2.40 -3.51
C ASP A 10 -14.88 1.58 -2.92
N ALA A 11 -15.19 0.55 -2.14
CA ALA A 11 -14.18 -0.32 -1.53
C ALA A 11 -13.40 -1.13 -2.59
N VAL A 12 -14.08 -1.59 -3.64
CA VAL A 12 -13.45 -2.29 -4.78
C VAL A 12 -12.51 -1.35 -5.54
N GLU A 13 -12.99 -0.17 -5.93
CA GLU A 13 -12.18 0.81 -6.68
C GLU A 13 -10.96 1.25 -5.86
N LEU A 14 -11.15 1.48 -4.56
CA LEU A 14 -10.05 1.80 -3.67
C LEU A 14 -9.03 0.66 -3.60
N ASN A 15 -9.49 -0.59 -3.48
CA ASN A 15 -8.61 -1.74 -3.47
C ASN A 15 -7.77 -1.86 -4.76
N GLU A 16 -8.39 -1.66 -5.93
CA GLU A 16 -7.70 -1.67 -7.22
C GLU A 16 -6.65 -0.56 -7.32
N LEU A 17 -6.97 0.65 -6.84
CA LEU A 17 -6.03 1.76 -6.81
C LEU A 17 -4.83 1.47 -5.89
N LEU A 18 -5.08 0.92 -4.70
CA LEU A 18 -4.01 0.57 -3.76
C LEU A 18 -3.11 -0.52 -4.33
N GLN A 19 -3.69 -1.54 -4.98
CA GLN A 19 -2.91 -2.57 -5.67
C GLN A 19 -2.06 -1.97 -6.80
N PHE A 20 -2.64 -1.08 -7.62
CA PHE A 20 -1.89 -0.40 -8.68
C PHE A 20 -0.70 0.40 -8.13
N VAL A 21 -0.88 1.12 -7.03
CA VAL A 21 0.22 1.86 -6.38
C VAL A 21 1.25 0.89 -5.80
N ASN A 22 0.82 -0.21 -5.20
CA ASN A 22 1.72 -1.24 -4.69
C ASN A 22 2.59 -1.81 -5.82
N ASP A 23 1.99 -2.22 -6.94
CA ASP A 23 2.69 -2.76 -8.10
C ASP A 23 3.65 -1.73 -8.72
N TRP A 24 3.24 -0.47 -8.79
CA TRP A 24 4.11 0.62 -9.24
C TRP A 24 5.34 0.78 -8.33
N LEU A 25 5.18 0.72 -7.01
CA LEU A 25 6.30 0.78 -6.06
C LEU A 25 7.27 -0.42 -6.22
N ALA A 26 6.76 -1.59 -6.60
CA ALA A 26 7.60 -2.77 -6.90
C ALA A 26 8.36 -2.66 -8.22
N SER A 27 7.90 -1.82 -9.15
CA SER A 27 8.45 -1.80 -10.51
C SER A 27 9.86 -1.23 -10.60
N ASP A 28 10.25 -0.34 -9.68
CA ASP A 28 11.58 0.28 -9.62
C ASP A 28 11.89 0.77 -8.19
N THR A 29 12.01 -0.18 -7.26
CA THR A 29 12.11 0.09 -5.81
C THR A 29 13.26 1.05 -5.48
N GLU A 30 14.46 0.87 -6.03
CA GLU A 30 15.62 1.71 -5.71
C GLU A 30 15.40 3.17 -6.11
N ARG A 31 14.87 3.40 -7.32
CA ARG A 31 14.60 4.75 -7.82
C ARG A 31 13.49 5.43 -7.02
N LEU A 32 12.43 4.69 -6.69
CA LEU A 32 11.29 5.22 -5.98
C LEU A 32 11.61 5.48 -4.50
N ASP A 33 12.43 4.64 -3.88
CA ASP A 33 12.90 4.83 -2.50
C ASP A 33 13.77 6.09 -2.36
N ALA A 34 14.67 6.34 -3.33
CA ALA A 34 15.44 7.57 -3.37
C ALA A 34 14.55 8.82 -3.56
N ALA A 35 13.52 8.73 -4.41
CA ALA A 35 12.57 9.82 -4.62
C ALA A 35 11.70 10.09 -3.38
N LEU A 36 11.24 9.04 -2.70
CA LEU A 36 10.50 9.12 -1.43
C LEU A 36 11.35 9.73 -0.33
N THR A 37 12.59 9.26 -0.16
CA THR A 37 13.53 9.82 0.82
C THR A 37 13.78 11.31 0.58
N HIS A 38 13.95 11.72 -0.68
CA HIS A 38 14.12 13.12 -1.03
C HIS A 38 12.85 13.95 -0.75
N TYR A 39 11.66 13.41 -1.00
CA TYR A 39 10.38 14.10 -0.78
C TYR A 39 10.03 14.22 0.71
N VAL A 40 10.13 13.13 1.47
CA VAL A 40 9.77 13.06 2.89
C VAL A 40 10.84 13.73 3.76
N GLY A 41 12.10 13.70 3.32
CA GLY A 41 13.23 14.23 4.08
C GLY A 41 13.60 13.40 5.31
N HIS A 42 13.05 12.18 5.44
CA HIS A 42 13.34 11.24 6.52
C HIS A 42 13.53 9.83 5.96
N PRO A 43 14.58 9.09 6.38
CA PRO A 43 14.84 7.70 5.94
C PRO A 43 13.88 6.63 6.51
N ALA A 44 12.77 7.01 7.16
CA ALA A 44 11.83 6.08 7.79
C ALA A 44 10.51 5.96 7.00
N CYS A 45 10.52 6.42 5.75
CA CYS A 45 9.43 6.23 4.82
C CYS A 45 10.03 5.62 3.55
N THR A 46 10.41 4.36 3.69
CA THR A 46 10.95 3.57 2.58
C THR A 46 9.83 3.04 1.70
N ALA A 47 10.17 2.69 0.46
CA ALA A 47 9.25 2.03 -0.45
C ALA A 47 8.70 0.73 0.15
N ASP A 48 9.53 -0.05 0.85
CA ASP A 48 9.10 -1.30 1.50
C ASP A 48 8.12 -1.08 2.65
N GLU A 49 8.36 -0.08 3.51
CA GLU A 49 7.41 0.27 4.59
C GLU A 49 6.06 0.72 4.01
N LEU A 50 6.08 1.54 2.95
CA LEU A 50 4.86 1.99 2.28
C LEU A 50 4.11 0.81 1.64
N ARG A 51 4.83 -0.13 1.01
CA ARG A 51 4.23 -1.34 0.44
C ARG A 51 3.57 -2.19 1.51
N ALA A 52 4.22 -2.39 2.67
CA ALA A 52 3.63 -3.12 3.79
C ALA A 52 2.33 -2.48 4.29
N ASP A 53 2.26 -1.15 4.35
CA ASP A 53 1.02 -0.43 4.68
C ASP A 53 -0.07 -0.62 3.60
N LEU A 54 0.30 -0.62 2.31
CA LEU A 54 -0.64 -0.87 1.22
C LEU A 54 -1.18 -2.30 1.26
N ASP A 55 -0.33 -3.31 1.44
CA ASP A 55 -0.73 -4.71 1.56
C ASP A 55 -1.71 -4.92 2.73
N ARG A 56 -1.50 -4.21 3.84
CA ARG A 56 -2.43 -4.20 4.97
C ARG A 56 -3.79 -3.61 4.61
N PHE A 57 -3.84 -2.49 3.88
CA PHE A 57 -5.11 -1.89 3.47
C PHE A 57 -5.85 -2.72 2.44
N ILE A 58 -5.14 -3.31 1.47
CA ILE A 58 -5.69 -4.25 0.49
C ILE A 58 -6.33 -5.44 1.21
N PHE A 59 -5.64 -6.02 2.19
CA PHE A 59 -6.19 -7.09 3.05
C PHE A 59 -7.46 -6.64 3.78
N LEU A 60 -7.45 -5.47 4.44
CA LEU A 60 -8.61 -4.95 5.18
C LEU A 60 -9.83 -4.68 4.28
N LEU A 61 -9.61 -4.42 2.98
CA LEU A 61 -10.66 -4.28 1.97
C LEU A 61 -11.08 -5.62 1.35
N GLY A 62 -10.43 -6.74 1.73
CA GLY A 62 -10.71 -8.08 1.21
C GLY A 62 -10.09 -8.37 -0.15
N GLY A 63 -9.10 -7.58 -0.58
CA GLY A 63 -8.42 -7.72 -1.87
C GLY A 63 -7.34 -8.80 -1.94
N ASN A 64 -6.84 -9.29 -0.80
CA ASN A 64 -5.94 -10.44 -0.72
C ASN A 64 -6.29 -11.31 0.51
N ASP A 65 -5.76 -12.53 0.55
CA ASP A 65 -5.98 -13.52 1.60
C ASP A 65 -5.03 -13.36 2.81
N GLY A 66 -4.19 -12.32 2.80
CA GLY A 66 -3.21 -12.03 3.85
C GLY A 66 -1.89 -12.77 3.70
N GLU A 67 -1.68 -13.56 2.63
CA GLU A 67 -0.39 -14.22 2.37
C GLU A 67 0.81 -13.25 2.42
N PRO A 68 0.75 -12.02 1.85
CA PRO A 68 1.85 -11.06 1.94
C PRO A 68 2.16 -10.56 3.37
N LEU A 69 1.19 -10.68 4.30
CA LEU A 69 1.32 -10.18 5.67
C LEU A 69 1.72 -11.28 6.66
N PHE A 70 1.32 -12.53 6.39
CA PHE A 70 1.44 -13.64 7.34
C PHE A 70 2.23 -14.84 6.80
N GLY A 71 2.65 -14.84 5.53
CA GLY A 71 3.30 -15.97 4.85
C GLY A 71 4.77 -16.23 5.20
N HIS A 72 5.33 -15.56 6.22
CA HIS A 72 6.71 -15.81 6.68
C HIS A 72 6.71 -16.65 7.96
N GLU A 73 6.56 -17.98 7.80
CA GLU A 73 6.88 -18.99 8.82
C GLU A 73 8.19 -19.73 8.48
#